data_AF-A0A6P0WS07-F1
#
_entry.id   AF-A0A6P0WS07-F1
#
_cell.length_a   1.000
_cell.length_b   1.000
_cell.length_c   1.000
_cell.angle_alpha   90.00
_cell.angle_beta   90.00
_cell.angle_gamma   90.00
#
_symmetry.space_group_name_H-M   'P 1'
#
loop_
_entity.id
_entity.type
_entity.pdbx_description
1 polymer ?
#
loop_
_entity_poly.entity_id
_entity_poly.type
_entity_poly.pdbx_seq_one_letter_code
_entity_poly.pdbx_strand_id
1 'polypeptide(L)'
;MEYSLPGITQVQALREKGMDFAAILRSLLRQDSDIILVGEMRNLETAKTVMEAAVSGHLILTTLPTNDTAGAISRLDRMGVEPFLVADALVGIINQRLVRRVCPDCCIPYSPNRFELAKFGLVASQERETTFYQANSLTPEEIAEARAQGTICGKCNGTGYKGRVGVYEVMPISEQLKNLISERVSAERIREVALEEGMKSLLTYSLELVREGYTTLAEVERVTFSDSALEAQLQANQEQEPSKDSRHRLEEIEKQMAALTQQLQQLKVELQD
;
A
#
# COMPACT_ATOMS: atom_id res chain seq x y z
N MET A 1 -13.69 25.32 -0.56
CA MET A 1 -12.50 25.30 -1.44
C MET A 1 -11.28 25.53 -0.58
N GLU A 2 -10.16 24.87 -0.86
CA GLU A 2 -8.92 25.02 -0.06
C GLU A 2 -7.98 26.10 -0.62
N TYR A 3 -7.81 26.15 -1.96
CA TYR A 3 -6.97 27.12 -2.66
C TYR A 3 -7.62 27.56 -3.98
N SER A 4 -7.34 28.79 -4.42
CA SER A 4 -7.74 29.29 -5.74
C SER A 4 -6.64 29.03 -6.76
N LEU A 5 -6.99 28.36 -7.85
CA LEU A 5 -6.08 27.99 -8.93
C LEU A 5 -6.38 28.84 -10.17
N PRO A 6 -5.43 29.70 -10.61
CA PRO A 6 -5.59 30.47 -11.84
C PRO A 6 -5.82 29.57 -13.05
N GLY A 7 -6.78 29.94 -13.91
CA GLY A 7 -7.10 29.19 -15.13
C GLY A 7 -8.04 28.00 -14.95
N ILE A 8 -8.53 27.75 -13.73
CA ILE A 8 -9.51 26.68 -13.45
C ILE A 8 -10.81 27.30 -12.93
N THR A 9 -11.94 26.91 -13.52
CA THR A 9 -13.26 27.25 -13.00
C THR A 9 -13.58 26.39 -11.79
N GLN A 10 -13.61 27.00 -10.59
CA GLN A 10 -13.89 26.28 -9.35
C GLN A 10 -15.29 26.62 -8.82
N VAL A 11 -16.11 25.60 -8.62
CA VAL A 11 -17.46 25.74 -8.06
C VAL A 11 -17.54 25.01 -6.73
N GLN A 12 -17.97 25.71 -5.68
CA GLN A 12 -18.16 25.11 -4.36
C GLN A 12 -19.55 24.50 -4.23
N ALA A 13 -19.62 23.25 -3.76
CA ALA A 13 -20.88 22.62 -3.41
C ALA A 13 -21.53 23.33 -2.20
N LEU A 14 -22.80 23.69 -2.34
CA LEU A 14 -23.62 24.35 -1.32
C LEU A 14 -24.93 23.55 -1.18
N ARG A 15 -24.86 22.46 -0.43
CA ARG A 15 -25.96 21.48 -0.27
C ARG A 15 -27.24 22.13 0.28
N GLU A 16 -27.11 23.07 1.20
CA GLU A 16 -28.23 23.83 1.78
C GLU A 16 -29.02 24.65 0.74
N LYS A 17 -28.39 24.94 -0.41
CA LYS A 17 -28.98 25.67 -1.53
C LYS A 17 -29.32 24.76 -2.72
N GLY A 18 -29.30 23.44 -2.53
CA GLY A 18 -29.55 22.45 -3.59
C GLY A 18 -28.44 22.34 -4.64
N MET A 19 -27.27 22.94 -4.40
CA MET A 19 -26.10 22.85 -5.27
C MET A 19 -25.17 21.74 -4.78
N ASP A 20 -25.57 20.50 -4.99
CA ASP A 20 -24.73 19.33 -4.70
C ASP A 20 -23.81 18.97 -5.87
N PHE A 21 -22.96 17.95 -5.67
CA PHE A 21 -21.99 17.52 -6.67
C PHE A 21 -22.65 17.05 -7.97
N ALA A 22 -23.77 16.32 -7.91
CA ALA A 22 -24.45 15.82 -9.10
C ALA A 22 -25.09 16.96 -9.91
N ALA A 23 -25.74 17.92 -9.23
CA ALA A 23 -26.33 19.09 -9.86
C ALA A 23 -25.26 19.98 -10.53
N ILE A 24 -24.15 20.24 -9.83
CA ILE A 24 -23.03 21.01 -10.37
C ILE A 24 -22.41 20.28 -11.57
N LEU A 25 -22.15 18.98 -11.45
CA LEU A 25 -21.57 18.18 -12.52
C LEU A 25 -22.44 18.22 -13.78
N ARG A 26 -23.76 18.01 -13.67
CA ARG A 26 -24.69 18.12 -14.81
C ARG A 26 -24.67 19.51 -15.46
N SER A 27 -24.39 20.56 -14.71
CA SER A 27 -24.23 21.91 -15.26
C SER A 27 -22.91 22.07 -16.01
N LEU A 28 -21.82 21.52 -15.48
CA LEU A 28 -20.49 21.57 -16.10
C LEU A 28 -20.46 20.82 -17.44
N LEU A 29 -21.17 19.70 -17.56
CA LEU A 29 -21.29 18.95 -18.83
C LEU A 29 -21.94 19.76 -19.97
N ARG A 30 -22.58 20.90 -19.68
CA ARG A 30 -23.12 21.83 -20.70
C ARG A 30 -22.22 23.04 -20.96
N GLN A 31 -21.01 23.05 -20.42
CA GLN A 31 -20.05 24.16 -20.53
C GLN A 31 -18.86 23.82 -21.42
N ASP A 32 -18.97 22.79 -22.27
CA ASP A 32 -17.88 22.35 -23.17
C ASP A 32 -16.57 22.09 -22.39
N SER A 33 -16.69 21.38 -21.27
CA SER A 33 -15.57 21.10 -20.38
C SER A 33 -14.77 19.89 -20.86
N ASP A 34 -13.44 19.99 -20.93
CA ASP A 34 -12.58 18.84 -21.25
C ASP A 34 -12.23 17.97 -20.01
N ILE A 35 -11.90 18.65 -18.90
CA ILE A 35 -11.40 18.01 -17.67
C ILE A 35 -12.23 18.49 -16.48
N ILE A 36 -12.70 17.54 -15.66
CA ILE A 36 -13.52 17.83 -14.50
C ILE A 36 -12.89 17.21 -13.25
N LEU A 37 -12.64 18.02 -12.22
CA LEU A 37 -12.24 17.55 -10.90
C LEU A 37 -13.45 17.55 -9.96
N VAL A 38 -13.90 16.36 -9.57
CA VAL A 38 -14.93 16.20 -8.54
C VAL A 38 -14.23 15.93 -7.22
N GLY A 39 -14.50 16.75 -6.20
CA GLY A 39 -13.75 16.67 -4.94
C GLY A 39 -13.78 15.29 -4.29
N GLU A 40 -14.94 14.64 -4.24
CA GLU A 40 -15.12 13.29 -3.68
C GLU A 40 -16.43 12.65 -4.15
N MET A 41 -16.46 11.32 -4.24
CA MET A 41 -17.68 10.54 -4.46
C MET A 41 -18.22 10.00 -3.13
N ARG A 42 -19.31 10.60 -2.62
CA ARG A 42 -19.92 10.19 -1.35
C ARG A 42 -21.17 9.32 -1.49
N ASN A 43 -21.88 9.42 -2.61
CA ASN A 43 -23.18 8.77 -2.80
C ASN A 43 -23.31 8.23 -4.22
N LEU A 44 -24.29 7.33 -4.40
CA LEU A 44 -24.55 6.67 -5.67
C LEU A 44 -24.84 7.65 -6.80
N GLU A 45 -25.63 8.70 -6.54
CA GLU A 45 -25.99 9.68 -7.57
C GLU A 45 -24.76 10.39 -8.14
N THR A 46 -23.86 10.85 -7.27
CA THR A 46 -22.61 11.50 -7.69
C THR A 46 -21.74 10.51 -8.46
N ALA A 47 -21.59 9.28 -7.95
CA ALA A 47 -20.77 8.26 -8.59
C ALA A 47 -21.29 7.88 -9.98
N LYS A 48 -22.60 7.65 -10.14
CA LYS A 48 -23.22 7.38 -11.45
C LYS A 48 -23.01 8.54 -12.43
N THR A 49 -23.28 9.76 -11.99
CA THR A 49 -23.10 10.95 -12.84
C THR A 49 -21.63 11.11 -13.28
N VAL A 50 -20.67 10.83 -12.38
CA VAL A 50 -19.23 10.82 -12.70
C VAL A 50 -18.92 9.76 -13.75
N MET A 51 -19.34 8.51 -13.55
CA MET A 51 -19.00 7.46 -14.49
C MET A 51 -19.65 7.66 -15.87
N GLU A 52 -20.91 8.10 -15.92
CA GLU A 52 -21.59 8.45 -17.19
C GLU A 52 -20.86 9.58 -17.93
N ALA A 53 -20.45 10.62 -17.20
CA ALA A 53 -19.69 11.72 -17.76
C ALA A 53 -18.32 11.25 -18.30
N ALA A 54 -17.63 10.37 -17.59
CA ALA A 54 -16.37 9.77 -18.04
C ALA A 54 -16.56 8.96 -19.34
N VAL A 55 -17.59 8.11 -19.42
CA VAL A 55 -17.91 7.34 -20.63
C VAL A 55 -18.27 8.25 -21.81
N SER A 56 -18.88 9.40 -21.57
CA SER A 56 -19.17 10.39 -22.62
C SER A 56 -17.94 11.13 -23.16
N GLY A 57 -16.73 10.83 -22.67
CA GLY A 57 -15.47 11.34 -23.19
C GLY A 57 -14.80 12.45 -22.36
N HIS A 58 -15.31 12.75 -21.17
CA HIS A 58 -14.70 13.74 -20.27
C HIS A 58 -13.60 13.08 -19.43
N LEU A 59 -12.46 13.75 -19.25
CA LEU A 59 -11.46 13.30 -18.28
C LEU A 59 -11.91 13.72 -16.89
N ILE A 60 -12.23 12.75 -16.03
CA ILE A 60 -12.66 13.03 -14.66
C ILE A 60 -11.62 12.58 -13.65
N LEU A 61 -11.25 13.51 -12.77
CA LEU A 61 -10.45 13.25 -11.59
C LEU A 61 -11.36 13.31 -10.38
N THR A 62 -11.30 12.30 -9.51
CA THR A 62 -12.11 12.28 -8.30
C THR A 62 -11.45 11.49 -7.19
N THR A 63 -11.93 11.67 -5.96
CA THR A 63 -11.45 10.91 -4.80
C THR A 63 -12.53 9.99 -4.26
N LEU A 64 -12.10 8.82 -3.77
CA LEU A 64 -12.94 7.85 -3.10
C LEU A 64 -12.16 7.31 -1.90
N PRO A 65 -12.71 7.35 -0.68
CA PRO A 65 -12.00 6.89 0.50
C PRO A 65 -11.96 5.35 0.51
N THR A 66 -10.81 4.78 0.17
CA THR A 66 -10.50 3.35 0.27
C THR A 66 -9.09 3.12 0.78
N ASN A 67 -8.83 1.89 1.23
CA ASN A 67 -7.54 1.52 1.83
C ASN A 67 -6.50 1.09 0.79
N ASP A 68 -6.98 0.58 -0.35
CA ASP A 68 -6.21 0.06 -1.48
C ASP A 68 -6.95 0.33 -2.81
N THR A 69 -6.25 0.08 -3.94
CA THR A 69 -6.78 0.33 -5.28
C THR A 69 -7.96 -0.58 -5.63
N ALA A 70 -7.87 -1.88 -5.38
CA ALA A 70 -8.93 -2.82 -5.71
C ALA A 70 -10.20 -2.62 -4.86
N GLY A 71 -10.04 -2.18 -3.61
CA GLY A 71 -11.12 -1.79 -2.71
C GLY A 71 -11.96 -0.63 -3.25
N ALA A 72 -11.41 0.24 -4.12
CA ALA A 72 -12.18 1.27 -4.82
C ALA A 72 -13.24 0.67 -5.74
N ILE A 73 -12.93 -0.44 -6.43
CA ILE A 73 -13.87 -1.16 -7.29
C ILE A 73 -14.98 -1.77 -6.45
N SER A 74 -14.65 -2.49 -5.37
CA SER A 74 -15.66 -3.03 -4.45
C SER A 74 -16.49 -1.93 -3.78
N ARG A 75 -15.90 -0.77 -3.51
CA ARG A 75 -16.63 0.36 -2.93
C ARG A 75 -17.66 0.92 -3.91
N LEU A 76 -17.32 1.04 -5.18
CA LEU A 76 -18.25 1.47 -6.24
C LEU A 76 -19.40 0.48 -6.43
N ASP A 77 -19.09 -0.83 -6.45
CA ASP A 77 -20.12 -1.88 -6.52
C ASP A 77 -21.07 -1.82 -5.31
N ARG A 78 -20.51 -1.70 -4.09
CA ARG A 78 -21.30 -1.52 -2.85
C ARG A 78 -22.16 -0.26 -2.84
N MET A 79 -21.75 0.79 -3.55
CA MET A 79 -22.57 1.99 -3.72
C MET A 79 -23.75 1.76 -4.67
N GLY A 80 -23.70 0.72 -5.51
CA GLY A 80 -24.72 0.38 -6.51
C GLY A 80 -24.41 0.91 -7.91
N VAL A 81 -23.14 1.19 -8.22
CA VAL A 81 -22.70 1.52 -9.58
C VAL A 81 -22.61 0.23 -10.38
N GLU A 82 -23.18 0.22 -11.58
CA GLU A 82 -23.16 -0.99 -12.42
C GLU A 82 -21.74 -1.35 -12.85
N PRO A 83 -21.32 -2.64 -12.77
CA PRO A 83 -19.94 -3.03 -13.03
C PRO A 83 -19.44 -2.69 -14.43
N PHE A 84 -20.29 -2.84 -15.45
CA PHE A 84 -19.93 -2.48 -16.83
C PHE A 84 -19.57 -0.99 -16.94
N LEU A 85 -20.30 -0.13 -16.22
CA LEU A 85 -20.06 1.31 -16.21
C LEU A 85 -18.75 1.65 -15.50
N VAL A 86 -18.41 0.91 -14.44
CA VAL A 86 -17.11 1.02 -13.75
C VAL A 86 -15.96 0.58 -14.68
N ALA A 87 -16.12 -0.55 -15.36
CA ALA A 87 -15.13 -1.09 -16.28
C ALA A 87 -14.86 -0.15 -17.48
N ASP A 88 -15.91 0.45 -18.04
CA ASP A 88 -15.80 1.35 -19.19
C ASP A 88 -15.27 2.74 -18.81
N ALA A 89 -15.63 3.25 -17.63
CA ALA A 89 -15.26 4.60 -17.20
C ALA A 89 -13.84 4.69 -16.60
N LEU A 90 -13.37 3.65 -15.91
CA LEU A 90 -12.10 3.72 -15.18
C LEU A 90 -10.89 3.58 -16.11
N VAL A 91 -10.01 4.59 -16.06
CA VAL A 91 -8.68 4.55 -16.71
C VAL A 91 -7.60 4.00 -15.76
N GLY A 92 -7.69 4.35 -14.48
CA GLY A 92 -6.74 3.94 -13.47
C GLY A 92 -7.15 4.40 -12.07
N ILE A 93 -6.60 3.74 -11.06
CA ILE A 93 -6.83 4.05 -9.64
C ILE A 93 -5.48 4.29 -8.98
N ILE A 94 -5.36 5.40 -8.24
CA ILE A 94 -4.18 5.72 -7.45
C ILE A 94 -4.57 5.67 -5.98
N ASN A 95 -3.97 4.76 -5.24
CA ASN A 95 -4.01 4.78 -3.79
C ASN A 95 -2.73 5.42 -3.25
N GLN A 96 -2.87 6.36 -2.31
CA GLN A 96 -1.76 7.13 -1.77
C GLN A 96 -1.75 7.08 -0.25
N ARG A 97 -0.55 6.90 0.32
CA ARG A 97 -0.27 7.14 1.73
C ARG A 97 0.89 8.13 1.88
N LEU A 98 1.02 8.70 3.08
CA LEU A 98 2.15 9.54 3.44
C LEU A 98 2.91 8.90 4.59
N VAL A 99 4.20 8.65 4.38
CA VAL A 99 5.14 8.25 5.43
C VAL A 99 6.02 9.44 5.78
N ARG A 100 6.51 9.48 7.03
CA ARG A 100 7.46 10.49 7.46
C ARG A 100 8.81 10.26 6.78
N ARG A 101 9.44 11.33 6.29
CA ARG A 101 10.79 11.23 5.72
C ARG A 101 11.82 11.22 6.85
N VAL A 102 12.72 10.25 6.88
CA VAL A 102 13.78 10.19 7.89
C VAL A 102 14.66 11.44 7.80
N CYS A 103 15.06 12.00 8.94
CA CYS A 103 15.87 13.23 8.93
C CYS A 103 17.24 12.94 8.30
N PRO A 104 17.62 13.61 7.20
CA PRO A 104 18.88 13.32 6.52
C PRO A 104 20.12 13.77 7.31
N ASP A 105 19.96 14.63 8.32
CA ASP A 105 21.09 15.18 9.08
C ASP A 105 21.44 14.33 10.31
N CYS A 106 20.49 13.56 10.84
CA CYS A 106 20.67 12.81 12.08
C CYS A 106 20.18 11.36 12.01
N CYS A 107 19.83 10.85 10.82
CA CYS A 107 19.50 9.43 10.65
C CYS A 107 20.68 8.54 11.05
N ILE A 108 20.37 7.37 11.61
CA ILE A 108 21.36 6.41 12.08
C ILE A 108 21.39 5.22 11.11
N PRO A 109 22.54 4.93 10.46
CA PRO A 109 22.65 3.72 9.67
C PRO A 109 22.60 2.49 10.58
N TYR A 110 21.85 1.47 10.18
CA TYR A 110 21.74 0.23 10.94
C TYR A 110 21.57 -0.97 10.01
N SER A 111 21.84 -2.16 10.56
CA SER A 111 21.64 -3.44 9.87
C SER A 111 20.45 -4.16 10.52
N PRO A 112 19.29 -4.25 9.83
CA PRO A 112 18.13 -4.96 10.37
C PRO A 112 18.46 -6.42 10.61
N ASN A 113 17.95 -6.97 11.72
CA ASN A 113 18.09 -8.39 11.99
C ASN A 113 17.15 -9.22 11.07
N ARG A 114 17.37 -10.54 11.02
CA ARG A 114 16.57 -11.44 10.17
C ARG A 114 15.07 -11.42 10.49
N PHE A 115 14.69 -11.21 11.75
CA PHE A 115 13.28 -11.17 12.15
C PHE A 115 12.59 -9.90 11.65
N GLU A 116 13.27 -8.76 11.73
CA GLU A 116 12.78 -7.50 11.15
C GLU A 116 12.57 -7.63 9.64
N LEU A 117 13.57 -8.17 8.92
CA LEU A 117 13.45 -8.41 7.48
C LEU A 117 12.34 -9.40 7.13
N ALA A 118 12.13 -10.42 7.97
CA ALA A 118 11.09 -11.43 7.75
C ALA A 118 9.68 -10.85 7.75
N LYS A 119 9.39 -9.85 8.59
CA LYS A 119 8.09 -9.17 8.63
C LYS A 119 7.68 -8.58 7.27
N PHE A 120 8.66 -8.22 6.45
CA PHE A 120 8.44 -7.58 5.16
C PHE A 120 8.73 -8.51 3.97
N GLY A 121 8.95 -9.82 4.22
CA GLY A 121 9.26 -10.80 3.18
C GLY A 121 10.69 -10.69 2.60
N LEU A 122 11.62 -10.05 3.32
CA LEU A 122 12.98 -9.74 2.84
C LEU A 122 14.04 -10.78 3.27
N VAL A 123 13.63 -11.98 3.68
CA VAL A 123 14.57 -13.00 4.22
C VAL A 123 15.50 -13.57 3.15
N ALA A 124 15.06 -13.59 1.89
CA ALA A 124 15.73 -14.25 0.77
C ALA A 124 16.55 -13.31 -0.12
N SER A 125 16.52 -12.00 0.12
CA SER A 125 17.21 -11.03 -0.75
C SER A 125 18.69 -10.92 -0.38
N GLN A 126 19.55 -10.73 -1.39
CA GLN A 126 20.97 -10.38 -1.23
C GLN A 126 21.15 -8.94 -0.70
N GLU A 127 20.25 -8.46 0.17
CA GLU A 127 20.20 -7.09 0.71
C GLU A 127 21.32 -6.77 1.70
N ARG A 128 22.33 -7.62 1.82
CA ARG A 128 23.50 -7.41 2.69
C ARG A 128 24.30 -6.16 2.34
N GLU A 129 24.09 -5.58 1.15
CA GLU A 129 24.78 -4.36 0.69
C GLU A 129 23.94 -3.08 0.84
N THR A 130 22.67 -3.17 1.27
CA THR A 130 21.84 -1.97 1.46
C THR A 130 21.98 -1.45 2.89
N THR A 131 22.36 -0.19 3.04
CA THR A 131 22.36 0.49 4.35
C THR A 131 20.94 0.94 4.69
N PHE A 132 20.38 0.45 5.79
CA PHE A 132 19.08 0.89 6.29
C PHE A 132 19.26 2.05 7.27
N TYR A 133 18.24 2.88 7.42
CA TYR A 133 18.26 4.00 8.35
C TYR A 133 17.17 3.88 9.40
N GLN A 134 17.53 4.23 10.64
CA GLN A 134 16.62 4.49 11.74
C GLN A 134 16.56 5.99 12.02
N ALA A 135 15.40 6.42 12.52
CA ALA A 135 15.22 7.79 12.95
C ALA A 135 15.81 7.98 14.35
N ASN A 136 16.73 8.93 14.49
CA ASN A 136 17.20 9.39 15.79
C ASN A 136 16.13 10.25 16.47
N SER A 137 15.11 9.57 17.00
CA SER A 137 13.95 10.17 17.63
C SER A 137 14.16 10.21 19.14
N LEU A 138 14.01 11.39 19.72
CA LEU A 138 14.13 11.63 21.15
C LEU A 138 12.74 11.68 21.79
N THR A 139 12.64 11.21 23.03
CA THR A 139 11.49 11.39 23.90
C THR A 139 11.32 12.87 24.28
N PRO A 140 10.13 13.31 24.77
CA PRO A 140 9.95 14.70 25.18
C PRO A 140 10.95 15.20 26.22
N GLU A 141 11.38 14.32 27.14
CA GLU A 141 12.38 14.63 28.17
C GLU A 141 13.78 14.82 27.55
N GLU A 142 14.20 13.89 26.69
CA GLU A 142 15.46 13.98 25.95
C GLU A 142 15.50 15.19 25.01
N ILE A 143 14.37 15.59 24.41
CA ILE A 143 14.27 16.80 23.60
C ILE A 143 14.53 18.05 24.46
N ALA A 144 13.96 18.11 25.66
CA ALA A 144 14.17 19.23 26.57
C ALA A 144 15.63 19.33 27.01
N GLU A 145 16.24 18.20 27.36
CA GLU A 145 17.64 18.10 27.73
C GLU A 145 18.57 18.48 26.57
N ALA A 146 18.39 17.87 25.40
CA ALA A 146 19.19 18.16 24.21
C ALA A 146 19.05 19.61 23.75
N ARG A 147 17.87 20.23 23.95
CA ARG A 147 17.66 21.65 23.68
C ARG A 147 18.41 22.52 24.68
N ALA A 148 18.38 22.19 25.97
CA ALA A 148 19.11 22.92 27.00
C ALA A 148 20.64 22.83 26.81
N GLN A 149 21.13 21.68 26.36
CA GLN A 149 22.55 21.44 26.07
C GLN A 149 22.99 21.93 24.69
N GLY A 150 22.07 22.37 23.82
CA GLY A 150 22.37 22.80 22.46
C GLY A 150 22.78 21.67 21.51
N THR A 151 22.52 20.41 21.87
CA THR A 151 22.86 19.20 21.08
C THR A 151 21.70 18.72 20.20
N ILE A 152 20.53 19.35 20.31
CA ILE A 152 19.35 19.01 19.50
C ILE A 152 19.61 19.22 18.01
N CYS A 153 19.17 18.26 17.18
CA CYS A 153 19.23 18.41 15.73
C CYS A 153 18.38 19.60 15.25
N GLY A 154 19.01 20.61 14.64
CA GLY A 154 18.35 21.83 14.19
C GLY A 154 17.34 21.63 13.04
N LYS A 155 17.38 20.50 12.33
CA LYS A 155 16.49 20.24 11.19
C LYS A 155 15.17 19.60 11.60
N CYS A 156 15.24 18.55 12.41
CA CYS A 156 14.07 17.79 12.86
C CYS A 156 13.63 18.14 14.29
N ASN A 157 14.38 18.96 15.03
CA ASN A 157 14.12 19.31 16.43
C ASN A 157 13.94 18.07 17.33
N GLY A 158 14.80 17.06 17.15
CA GLY A 158 14.79 15.82 17.95
C GLY A 158 13.71 14.80 17.58
N THR A 159 12.85 15.08 16.60
CA THR A 159 11.80 14.12 16.19
C THR A 159 12.30 12.95 15.35
N GLY A 160 13.54 13.01 14.85
CA GLY A 160 14.11 12.00 13.95
C GLY A 160 13.57 12.01 12.51
N TYR A 161 12.55 12.83 12.21
CA TYR A 161 11.92 12.91 10.89
C TYR A 161 11.76 14.37 10.43
N LYS A 162 11.81 14.62 9.12
CA LYS A 162 11.54 15.95 8.56
C LYS A 162 10.86 15.86 7.20
N GLY A 163 9.60 16.30 7.16
CA GLY A 163 8.77 16.22 5.96
C GLY A 163 8.12 14.86 5.80
N ARG A 164 7.53 14.63 4.63
CA ARG A 164 6.81 13.40 4.27
C ARG A 164 7.20 12.99 2.85
N VAL A 165 7.09 11.71 2.54
CA VAL A 165 7.20 11.16 1.20
C VAL A 165 5.91 10.39 0.88
N GLY A 166 5.46 10.50 -0.36
CA GLY A 166 4.29 9.79 -0.85
C GLY A 166 4.63 8.34 -1.16
N VAL A 167 3.77 7.43 -0.73
CA VAL A 167 3.77 6.03 -1.12
C VAL A 167 2.56 5.81 -2.00
N TYR A 168 2.76 5.32 -3.22
CA TYR A 168 1.73 5.15 -4.22
C TYR A 168 1.58 3.68 -4.60
N GLU A 169 0.34 3.29 -4.80
CA GLU A 169 -0.06 2.09 -5.50
C GLU A 169 -0.92 2.55 -6.67
N VAL A 170 -0.43 2.32 -7.90
CA VAL A 170 -1.03 2.82 -9.13
C VAL A 170 -1.49 1.62 -9.93
N MET A 171 -2.80 1.50 -10.11
CA MET A 171 -3.44 0.41 -10.84
C MET A 171 -4.06 0.95 -12.13
N PRO A 172 -3.34 0.90 -13.27
CA PRO A 172 -3.95 1.11 -14.58
C PRO A 172 -5.02 0.05 -14.81
N ILE A 173 -6.14 0.41 -15.45
CA ILE A 173 -7.20 -0.55 -15.77
C ILE A 173 -6.93 -1.14 -17.17
N SER A 174 -6.38 -2.36 -17.20
CA SER A 174 -6.18 -3.13 -18.43
C SER A 174 -7.49 -3.73 -18.94
N GLU A 175 -7.52 -4.18 -20.19
CA GLU A 175 -8.68 -4.91 -20.76
C GLU A 175 -9.00 -6.19 -19.95
N GLN A 176 -7.99 -6.86 -19.40
CA GLN A 176 -8.20 -8.01 -18.53
C GLN A 176 -8.91 -7.60 -17.23
N LEU A 177 -8.47 -6.51 -16.59
CA LEU A 177 -9.12 -6.00 -15.39
C LEU A 177 -10.55 -5.52 -15.67
N LYS A 178 -10.82 -4.91 -16.83
CA LYS A 178 -12.20 -4.54 -17.23
C LYS A 178 -13.14 -5.73 -17.28
N ASN A 179 -12.69 -6.85 -17.83
CA ASN A 179 -13.48 -8.08 -17.88
C ASN A 179 -13.77 -8.61 -16.48
N LEU A 180 -12.76 -8.67 -15.61
CA LEU A 180 -12.91 -9.10 -14.22
C LEU A 180 -13.88 -8.20 -13.43
N ILE A 181 -13.80 -6.87 -13.64
CA ILE A 181 -14.73 -5.91 -13.03
C ILE A 181 -16.16 -6.19 -13.52
N SER A 182 -16.35 -6.34 -14.83
CA SER A 182 -17.67 -6.60 -15.43
C SER A 182 -18.30 -7.90 -14.93
N GLU A 183 -17.48 -8.93 -14.71
CA GLU A 183 -17.88 -10.24 -14.15
C GLU A 183 -18.09 -10.22 -12.63
N ARG A 184 -17.89 -9.06 -11.96
CA ARG A 184 -17.96 -8.91 -10.49
C ARG A 184 -17.00 -9.84 -9.75
N VAL A 185 -15.82 -10.06 -10.31
CA VAL A 185 -14.75 -10.83 -9.65
C VAL A 185 -14.29 -10.08 -8.39
N SER A 186 -13.81 -10.84 -7.39
CA SER A 186 -13.39 -10.27 -6.11
C SER A 186 -12.23 -9.28 -6.26
N ALA A 187 -12.18 -8.28 -5.38
CA ALA A 187 -11.10 -7.29 -5.37
C ALA A 187 -9.73 -7.92 -5.16
N GLU A 188 -9.65 -9.00 -4.39
CA GLU A 188 -8.42 -9.76 -4.17
C GLU A 188 -7.88 -10.30 -5.50
N ARG A 189 -8.73 -10.94 -6.30
CA ARG A 189 -8.30 -11.50 -7.59
C ARG A 189 -7.97 -10.41 -8.61
N ILE A 190 -8.70 -9.30 -8.61
CA ILE A 190 -8.37 -8.12 -9.44
C ILE A 190 -6.98 -7.57 -9.05
N ARG A 191 -6.71 -7.47 -7.74
CA ARG A 191 -5.42 -7.02 -7.22
C ARG A 191 -4.29 -7.95 -7.64
N GLU A 192 -4.48 -9.27 -7.52
CA GLU A 192 -3.49 -10.27 -7.96
C GLU A 192 -3.12 -10.07 -9.43
N VAL A 193 -4.11 -9.96 -10.32
CA VAL A 193 -3.87 -9.75 -11.75
C VAL A 193 -3.17 -8.41 -11.99
N ALA A 194 -3.55 -7.34 -11.30
CA ALA A 194 -2.86 -6.06 -11.41
C ALA A 194 -1.38 -6.16 -10.98
N LEU A 195 -1.07 -6.92 -9.92
CA LEU A 195 0.30 -7.18 -9.49
C LEU A 195 1.07 -8.03 -10.53
N GLU A 196 0.43 -9.05 -11.11
CA GLU A 196 0.98 -9.85 -12.21
C GLU A 196 1.30 -8.99 -13.45
N GLU A 197 0.48 -7.97 -13.72
CA GLU A 197 0.68 -6.97 -14.79
C GLU A 197 1.73 -5.89 -14.45
N GLY A 198 2.35 -5.94 -13.26
CA GLY A 198 3.46 -5.07 -12.87
C GLY A 198 3.08 -3.90 -11.97
N MET A 199 1.86 -3.85 -11.43
CA MET A 199 1.52 -2.91 -10.35
C MET A 199 2.44 -3.14 -9.15
N LYS A 200 2.99 -2.07 -8.59
CA LYS A 200 3.69 -2.14 -7.29
C LYS A 200 2.70 -1.98 -6.16
N SER A 201 2.74 -2.90 -5.21
CA SER A 201 1.99 -2.75 -3.96
C SER A 201 2.53 -1.58 -3.13
N LEU A 202 1.70 -1.02 -2.25
CA LEU A 202 2.15 -0.03 -1.26
C LEU A 202 3.37 -0.52 -0.46
N LEU A 203 3.39 -1.80 -0.06
CA LEU A 203 4.51 -2.38 0.67
C LEU A 203 5.77 -2.38 -0.20
N THR A 204 5.68 -2.92 -1.42
CA THR A 204 6.81 -3.00 -2.35
C THR A 204 7.44 -1.63 -2.58
N TYR A 205 6.62 -0.61 -2.90
CA TYR A 205 7.11 0.73 -3.13
C TYR A 205 7.63 1.40 -1.84
N SER A 206 7.01 1.14 -0.69
CA SER A 206 7.53 1.62 0.61
C SER A 206 8.93 1.08 0.90
N LEU A 207 9.17 -0.20 0.60
CA LEU A 207 10.48 -0.82 0.80
C LEU A 207 11.53 -0.25 -0.16
N GLU A 208 11.17 0.09 -1.40
CA GLU A 208 12.06 0.84 -2.30
C GLU A 208 12.49 2.18 -1.68
N LEU A 209 11.55 2.94 -1.12
CA LEU A 209 11.86 4.21 -0.44
C LEU A 209 12.74 4.02 0.81
N VAL A 210 12.64 2.88 1.50
CA VAL A 210 13.55 2.53 2.60
C VAL A 210 14.96 2.27 2.07
N ARG A 211 15.09 1.50 0.97
CA ARG A 211 16.40 1.22 0.35
C ARG A 211 17.07 2.48 -0.18
N GLU A 212 16.29 3.45 -0.64
CA GLU A 212 16.77 4.77 -1.07
C GLU A 212 17.06 5.73 0.12
N GLY A 213 16.78 5.32 1.36
CA GLY A 213 17.04 6.13 2.55
C GLY A 213 16.06 7.29 2.75
N TYR A 214 14.89 7.28 2.10
CA TYR A 214 13.86 8.30 2.30
C TYR A 214 13.04 8.08 3.57
N THR A 215 12.82 6.83 3.98
CA THR A 215 12.01 6.49 5.15
C THR A 215 12.61 5.30 5.92
N THR A 216 11.97 4.86 7.00
CA THR A 216 12.43 3.79 7.88
C THR A 216 11.50 2.58 7.82
N LEU A 217 12.01 1.38 8.15
CA LEU A 217 11.16 0.18 8.27
C LEU A 217 10.02 0.37 9.29
N ALA A 218 10.27 1.14 10.37
CA ALA A 218 9.24 1.48 11.35
C ALA A 218 8.09 2.32 10.77
N GLU A 219 8.39 3.25 9.85
CA GLU A 219 7.35 4.00 9.16
C GLU A 219 6.57 3.16 8.15
N VAL A 220 7.24 2.22 7.48
CA VAL A 220 6.55 1.24 6.63
C VAL A 220 5.60 0.41 7.49
N GLU A 221 6.08 -0.14 8.60
CA GLU A 221 5.27 -0.94 9.53
C GLU A 221 4.02 -0.16 9.99
N ARG A 222 4.20 1.09 10.42
CA ARG A 222 3.10 1.96 10.86
C ARG A 222 2.04 2.18 9.78
N VAL A 223 2.44 2.27 8.52
CA VAL A 223 1.55 2.66 7.41
C VAL A 223 0.97 1.46 6.67
N THR A 224 1.64 0.31 6.65
CA THR A 224 1.15 -0.90 5.96
C THR A 224 0.41 -1.87 6.87
N PHE A 225 0.69 -1.88 8.19
CA PHE A 225 0.08 -2.82 9.16
C PHE A 225 -1.11 -2.21 9.91
N SER A 226 -1.34 -0.91 9.78
CA SER A 226 -2.56 -0.28 10.31
C SER A 226 -3.82 -0.65 9.52
N ASP A 227 -3.68 -1.33 8.38
CA ASP A 227 -4.77 -1.88 7.57
C ASP A 227 -4.49 -3.34 7.20
N SER A 228 -5.54 -4.15 7.24
CA SER A 228 -5.62 -5.61 7.05
C SER A 228 -5.00 -6.20 5.77
N ALA A 229 -4.42 -5.38 4.89
CA ALA A 229 -3.89 -5.79 3.59
C ALA A 229 -2.65 -6.70 3.72
N LEU A 230 -1.81 -6.49 4.73
CA LEU A 230 -0.67 -7.38 4.96
C LEU A 230 -1.06 -8.67 5.70
N GLU A 231 -2.07 -8.64 6.57
CA GLU A 231 -2.59 -9.87 7.18
C GLU A 231 -3.11 -10.82 6.09
N ALA A 232 -3.85 -10.31 5.10
CA ALA A 232 -4.29 -11.08 3.94
C ALA A 232 -3.11 -11.59 3.08
N GLN A 233 -2.07 -10.78 2.86
CA GLN A 233 -0.89 -11.19 2.08
C GLN A 233 0.02 -12.17 2.84
N LEU A 234 0.16 -12.02 4.15
CA LEU A 234 0.89 -12.94 5.03
C LEU A 234 0.12 -14.24 5.18
N GLN A 235 -1.21 -14.21 5.29
CA GLN A 235 -2.05 -15.39 5.24
C GLN A 235 -1.93 -16.10 3.89
N ALA A 236 -2.02 -15.39 2.77
CA ALA A 236 -1.83 -15.97 1.43
C ALA A 236 -0.42 -16.59 1.24
N ASN A 237 0.62 -15.98 1.81
CA ASN A 237 1.99 -16.53 1.78
C ASN A 237 2.22 -17.64 2.82
N GLN A 238 1.46 -17.68 3.92
CA GLN A 238 1.47 -18.75 4.92
C GLN A 238 0.62 -19.96 4.45
N GLU A 239 -0.39 -19.72 3.62
CA GLU A 239 -1.27 -20.74 3.01
C GLU A 239 -0.71 -21.33 1.72
N GLN A 240 0.46 -20.89 1.26
CA GLN A 240 1.26 -21.69 0.32
C GLN A 240 1.67 -22.99 1.02
N GLU A 241 0.88 -24.05 0.84
CA GLU A 241 1.24 -25.40 1.25
C GLU A 241 2.71 -25.65 0.84
N PRO A 242 3.54 -26.21 1.74
CA PRO A 242 4.90 -26.56 1.37
C PRO A 242 4.84 -27.39 0.09
N SER A 243 5.59 -26.97 -0.94
CA SER A 243 5.60 -27.63 -2.24
C SER A 243 5.73 -29.15 -2.07
N LYS A 244 5.20 -29.96 -3.00
CA LYS A 244 5.36 -31.43 -2.96
C LYS A 244 6.83 -31.86 -2.76
N ASP A 245 7.77 -31.09 -3.30
CA ASP A 245 9.21 -31.26 -3.12
C ASP A 245 9.65 -31.01 -1.65
N SER A 246 9.14 -29.96 -1.01
CA SER A 246 9.40 -29.66 0.40
C SER A 246 8.85 -30.74 1.35
N ARG A 247 7.66 -31.31 1.06
CA ARG A 247 7.09 -32.42 1.84
C ARG A 247 7.93 -33.70 1.69
N HIS A 248 8.34 -34.03 0.47
CA HIS A 248 9.21 -35.18 0.21
C HIS A 248 10.56 -35.05 0.93
N ARG A 249 11.19 -33.87 0.91
CA ARG A 249 12.45 -33.62 1.64
C ARG A 249 12.29 -33.76 3.15
N LEU A 250 11.16 -33.33 3.71
CA LEU A 250 10.85 -33.50 5.14
C LEU A 250 10.73 -34.98 5.51
N GLU A 251 10.00 -35.78 4.73
CA GLU A 251 9.90 -37.24 4.94
C GLU A 251 11.26 -37.94 4.82
N GLU A 252 12.12 -37.47 3.92
CA GLU A 252 13.47 -38.01 3.72
C GLU A 252 14.39 -37.69 4.91
N ILE A 253 14.31 -36.46 5.45
CA ILE A 253 15.02 -36.04 6.66
C ILE A 253 14.53 -36.83 7.88
N GLU A 254 13.22 -37.04 8.03
CA GLU A 254 12.66 -37.84 9.13
C GLU A 254 13.15 -39.29 9.10
N LYS A 255 13.21 -39.90 7.91
CA LYS A 255 13.79 -41.25 7.73
C LYS A 255 15.27 -41.29 8.10
N GLN A 256 16.04 -40.28 7.70
CA GLN A 256 17.47 -40.19 8.03
C GLN A 256 17.68 -40.02 9.55
N MET A 257 16.89 -39.16 10.20
CA MET A 257 16.91 -38.96 11.65
C MET A 257 16.58 -40.25 12.41
N ALA A 258 15.57 -41.00 11.97
CA ALA A 258 15.21 -42.28 12.57
C ALA A 258 16.34 -43.32 12.43
N ALA A 259 16.95 -43.42 11.24
CA ALA A 259 18.07 -44.30 10.99
C ALA A 259 19.30 -43.93 11.85
N LEU A 260 19.61 -42.64 11.96
CA LEU A 260 20.70 -42.13 12.79
C LEU A 260 20.47 -42.43 14.28
N THR A 261 19.23 -42.28 14.74
CA THR A 261 18.83 -42.58 16.11
C THR A 261 19.02 -44.07 16.41
N GLN A 262 18.65 -44.95 15.47
CA GLN A 262 18.83 -46.38 15.60
C GLN A 262 20.33 -46.77 15.62
N GLN A 263 21.14 -46.17 14.75
CA GLN A 263 22.58 -46.36 14.74
C GLN A 263 23.23 -45.90 16.06
N LEU A 264 22.85 -44.74 16.58
CA LEU A 264 23.31 -44.25 17.88
C LEU A 264 22.94 -45.20 19.01
N GLN A 265 21.74 -45.76 18.97
CA GLN A 265 21.28 -46.71 19.99
C GLN A 265 22.04 -48.04 19.92
N GLN A 266 22.37 -48.50 18.72
CA GLN A 266 23.19 -49.69 18.51
C GLN A 266 24.64 -49.47 18.97
N LEU A 267 25.25 -48.33 18.63
CA LEU A 267 26.58 -47.95 19.11
C LEU A 267 26.64 -47.86 20.64
N LYS A 268 25.55 -47.39 21.27
CA LYS A 268 25.45 -47.29 22.73
C LYS A 268 25.40 -48.65 23.41
N VAL A 269 24.82 -49.67 22.76
CA VAL A 269 24.83 -51.06 23.25
C VAL A 269 26.22 -51.67 23.10
N GLU A 270 26.87 -51.48 21.94
CA GLU A 270 28.24 -51.99 21.71
C GLU A 270 29.30 -51.39 22.64
N LEU A 271 29.08 -50.17 23.16
CA LEU A 271 29.96 -49.54 24.14
C LEU A 271 29.69 -49.96 25.59
N GLN A 272 28.64 -50.74 25.84
CA GLN A 272 28.28 -51.27 27.17
C GLN A 272 28.73 -52.72 27.39
N ASP A 273 29.19 -53.41 26.34
CA ASP A 273 29.85 -54.72 26.36
C ASP A 273 31.39 -54.58 26.32
#